data_AF-A0A381XVU9-F1
#
_entry.id   AF-A0A381XVU9-F1
#
_cell.length_a   1.000
_cell.length_b   1.000
_cell.length_c   1.000
_cell.angle_alpha   90.00
_cell.angle_beta   90.00
_cell.angle_gamma   90.00
#
_symmetry.space_group_name_H-M   'P 1'
#
loop_
_entity.id
_entity.type
_entity.pdbx_description
1 polymer ?
#
loop_
_entity_poly.entity_id
_entity_poly.type
_entity_poly.pdbx_seq_one_letter_code
_entity_poly.pdbx_strand_id
1 'polypeptide(L)'
;VNDWEKSFWILLLPGFLGLSAHNNLGPEHEKHLHQHVKSEHNSHPGWVPRDMRHFGGPDSYGYVFIDSNEPDGPQFNYINFDGETITNMGDDDYRGPFQLPFDFTFYGETYSQVYINSNGFISFGTGNTQYNNSTIPDQGVPNNIIAFFWDDLNPASGGIIEYGQVENSWVCSFVNVREFGGSGTISAQVILTEDSEILFQYLDFNNGIDINGETIG
;
A
#
# COMPACT_ATOMS: atom_id res chain seq x y z
N VAL A 1 -6.90 29.87 14.57
CA VAL A 1 -7.07 28.45 14.89
C VAL A 1 -7.26 27.78 13.56
N ASN A 2 -6.17 27.33 12.97
CA ASN A 2 -6.16 26.72 11.66
C ASN A 2 -5.38 25.41 11.86
N ASP A 3 -6.07 24.30 11.67
CA ASP A 3 -5.54 22.95 11.78
C ASP A 3 -4.80 22.60 10.48
N TRP A 4 -3.48 22.42 10.56
CA TRP A 4 -2.64 21.94 9.45
C TRP A 4 -1.85 20.68 9.82
N GLU A 5 -2.35 19.84 10.72
CA GLU A 5 -1.67 18.61 11.12
C GLU A 5 -2.52 17.40 10.73
N LYS A 6 -2.41 16.96 9.47
CA LYS A 6 -2.69 15.58 9.05
C LYS A 6 -1.69 15.23 7.95
N SER A 7 -0.48 14.85 8.36
CA SER A 7 0.51 14.20 7.51
C SER A 7 0.12 12.72 7.36
N PHE A 8 0.48 12.03 6.28
CA PHE A 8 0.53 10.56 6.25
C PHE A 8 1.61 10.12 5.26
N TRP A 9 2.02 8.85 5.36
CA TRP A 9 3.35 8.40 4.95
C TRP A 9 3.27 7.12 4.09
N ILE A 10 3.59 7.17 2.80
CA ILE A 10 3.61 5.96 1.94
C ILE A 10 5.07 5.51 1.78
N LEU A 11 5.48 4.49 2.54
CA LEU A 11 6.85 3.99 2.56
C LEU A 11 7.06 2.91 1.50
N LEU A 12 7.89 3.16 0.49
CA LEU A 12 8.35 2.18 -0.50
C LEU A 12 9.81 1.77 -0.20
N LEU A 13 10.05 0.48 0.09
CA LEU A 13 11.38 -0.05 0.39
C LEU A 13 11.73 -1.22 -0.53
N PRO A 14 12.58 -1.01 -1.53
CA PRO A 14 13.37 -2.10 -2.09
C PRO A 14 14.66 -2.22 -1.29
N GLY A 15 14.75 -3.25 -0.43
CA GLY A 15 15.97 -3.59 0.27
C GLY A 15 17.03 -4.18 -0.65
N PHE A 16 17.69 -3.38 -1.52
CA PHE A 16 18.87 -3.85 -2.25
C PHE A 16 19.93 -2.76 -2.47
N LEU A 17 21.08 -2.95 -1.82
CA LEU A 17 22.35 -2.30 -2.15
C LEU A 17 22.83 -2.82 -3.52
N GLY A 18 22.54 -2.14 -4.63
CA GLY A 18 23.01 -2.65 -5.92
C GLY A 18 22.85 -1.88 -7.23
N LEU A 19 22.14 -0.74 -7.33
CA LEU A 19 22.05 -0.01 -8.60
C LEU A 19 22.55 1.45 -8.50
N SER A 20 23.56 1.74 -9.30
CA SER A 20 24.17 3.06 -9.50
C SER A 20 23.24 4.03 -10.23
N ALA A 21 23.03 5.21 -9.65
CA ALA A 21 22.37 6.35 -10.27
C ALA A 21 23.04 6.73 -11.62
N HIS A 22 22.27 6.76 -12.70
CA HIS A 22 22.73 7.29 -13.99
C HIS A 22 22.19 8.70 -14.20
N ASN A 23 23.08 9.68 -13.94
CA ASN A 23 22.88 11.10 -14.20
C ASN A 23 23.03 11.41 -15.70
N ASN A 24 22.02 12.05 -16.32
CA ASN A 24 22.17 13.24 -17.19
C ASN A 24 20.87 13.52 -17.94
N LEU A 25 20.26 14.70 -17.74
CA LEU A 25 19.50 15.36 -18.78
C LEU A 25 19.69 16.88 -18.73
N GLY A 26 19.91 17.47 -19.91
CA GLY A 26 20.10 18.90 -20.16
C GLY A 26 18.78 19.71 -20.23
N PRO A 27 18.85 21.01 -20.55
CA PRO A 27 18.09 22.04 -19.82
C PRO A 27 16.74 22.51 -20.40
N GLU A 28 15.97 21.67 -21.10
CA GLU A 28 14.73 22.15 -21.79
C GLU A 28 13.41 21.50 -21.33
N HIS A 29 13.38 20.78 -20.20
CA HIS A 29 12.22 19.94 -19.85
C HIS A 29 11.47 20.34 -18.56
N GLU A 30 11.23 21.65 -18.36
CA GLU A 30 10.45 22.17 -17.21
C GLU A 30 9.01 22.64 -17.54
N LYS A 31 8.50 22.52 -18.76
CA LYS A 31 7.30 23.31 -19.11
C LYS A 31 5.91 22.75 -18.77
N HIS A 32 5.73 21.48 -18.36
CA HIS A 32 4.38 20.90 -18.23
C HIS A 32 4.13 20.11 -16.92
N LEU A 33 4.45 20.72 -15.77
CA LEU A 33 4.25 20.21 -14.39
C LEU A 33 2.78 20.21 -13.86
N HIS A 34 1.77 20.10 -14.71
CA HIS A 34 0.37 20.22 -14.29
C HIS A 34 -0.44 18.97 -14.59
N GLN A 35 -0.20 17.87 -13.85
CA GLN A 35 -1.24 16.89 -13.53
C GLN A 35 -0.79 15.91 -12.42
N HIS A 36 -1.61 15.85 -11.38
CA HIS A 36 -1.45 15.08 -10.16
C HIS A 36 -1.94 13.65 -10.38
N VAL A 37 -1.17 12.65 -9.96
CA VAL A 37 -1.62 11.24 -9.97
C VAL A 37 -1.15 10.60 -8.67
N LYS A 38 -2.11 10.13 -7.87
CA LYS A 38 -1.95 9.09 -6.86
C LYS A 38 -2.11 7.74 -7.58
N SER A 39 -1.44 6.71 -7.11
CA SER A 39 -1.32 5.35 -7.68
C SER A 39 -0.18 5.10 -8.67
N GLU A 40 0.49 3.97 -8.44
CA GLU A 40 1.29 3.27 -9.44
C GLU A 40 0.46 2.09 -9.94
N HIS A 41 0.23 2.04 -11.25
CA HIS A 41 -0.29 0.88 -11.97
C HIS A 41 0.52 0.82 -13.26
N ASN A 42 1.32 -0.22 -13.42
CA ASN A 42 2.27 -0.31 -14.51
C ASN A 42 1.71 -1.14 -15.66
N SER A 43 0.96 -0.49 -16.56
CA SER A 43 0.42 -1.10 -17.77
C SER A 43 1.38 -1.02 -18.96
N HIS A 44 2.37 -1.94 -19.05
CA HIS A 44 3.06 -2.34 -20.29
C HIS A 44 3.80 -1.21 -21.11
N PRO A 45 4.60 -1.52 -22.17
CA PRO A 45 5.90 -0.94 -22.43
C PRO A 45 5.80 0.25 -23.39
N GLY A 46 5.95 1.46 -22.87
CA GLY A 46 6.01 2.63 -23.74
C GLY A 46 5.90 3.94 -23.00
N TRP A 47 7.04 4.43 -22.51
CA TRP A 47 7.30 5.85 -22.28
C TRP A 47 6.51 6.54 -21.17
N VAL A 48 6.90 6.23 -19.94
CA VAL A 48 7.24 7.25 -18.92
C VAL A 48 8.52 6.77 -18.24
N PRO A 49 9.62 7.53 -18.19
CA PRO A 49 10.77 7.15 -17.38
C PRO A 49 10.33 7.04 -15.91
N ARG A 50 10.57 5.85 -15.34
CA ARG A 50 10.18 5.32 -14.03
C ARG A 50 10.66 6.08 -12.79
N ASP A 51 11.32 7.22 -12.93
CA ASP A 51 12.00 7.87 -11.81
C ASP A 51 11.26 9.16 -11.40
N MET A 52 11.17 9.40 -10.08
CA MET A 52 11.01 10.73 -9.44
C MET A 52 9.61 11.19 -8.97
N ARG A 53 8.81 10.34 -8.30
CA ARG A 53 7.86 10.89 -7.30
C ARG A 53 7.97 10.12 -5.99
N HIS A 54 8.91 10.55 -5.17
CA HIS A 54 9.08 10.09 -3.80
C HIS A 54 8.18 10.84 -2.82
N PHE A 55 7.36 11.78 -3.32
CA PHE A 55 6.30 12.47 -2.59
C PHE A 55 5.25 13.07 -3.54
N GLY A 56 4.08 13.45 -3.03
CA GLY A 56 3.03 14.11 -3.80
C GLY A 56 1.82 14.51 -2.97
N GLY A 57 0.83 15.10 -3.63
CA GLY A 57 -0.36 15.69 -3.00
C GLY A 57 -0.17 17.18 -2.62
N PRO A 58 -1.09 17.75 -1.81
CA PRO A 58 -2.33 17.13 -1.35
C PRO A 58 -3.30 16.88 -2.51
N ASP A 59 -4.09 15.82 -2.45
CA ASP A 59 -5.27 15.65 -3.30
C ASP A 59 -6.46 16.51 -2.81
N SER A 60 -7.64 16.36 -3.43
CA SER A 60 -8.83 17.13 -3.08
C SER A 60 -9.38 16.89 -1.67
N TYR A 61 -8.92 15.83 -1.00
CA TYR A 61 -9.27 15.48 0.37
C TYR A 61 -8.14 15.75 1.36
N GLY A 62 -7.04 16.37 0.90
CA GLY A 62 -5.89 16.71 1.72
C GLY A 62 -4.81 15.62 1.75
N TYR A 63 -4.95 14.56 0.96
CA TYR A 63 -4.04 13.43 1.07
C TYR A 63 -2.67 13.72 0.37
N VAL A 64 -1.54 13.81 1.10
CA VAL A 64 -0.12 13.81 0.67
C VAL A 64 0.63 12.48 0.88
N PHE A 65 1.47 12.05 -0.06
CA PHE A 65 2.35 10.89 0.15
C PHE A 65 3.82 11.28 0.14
N ILE A 66 4.67 10.47 0.75
CA ILE A 66 6.14 10.59 0.79
C ILE A 66 6.76 9.24 1.17
N ASP A 67 7.84 8.85 0.49
CA ASP A 67 8.59 7.61 0.71
C ASP A 67 9.91 7.84 1.46
N SER A 68 10.59 6.75 1.85
CA SER A 68 11.82 6.78 2.67
C SER A 68 13.06 7.34 1.98
N ASN A 69 13.01 7.59 0.67
CA ASN A 69 14.14 8.18 -0.06
C ASN A 69 14.19 9.70 0.11
N GLU A 70 13.12 10.32 0.61
CA GLU A 70 13.11 11.74 0.91
C GLU A 70 13.77 12.05 2.27
N PRO A 71 14.42 13.23 2.44
CA PRO A 71 15.12 13.60 3.67
C PRO A 71 14.24 13.58 4.94
N ASP A 72 12.96 13.90 4.79
CA ASP A 72 11.96 13.88 5.87
C ASP A 72 11.00 12.68 5.72
N GLY A 73 11.38 11.69 4.91
CA GLY A 73 10.61 10.49 4.66
C GLY A 73 10.50 9.58 5.89
N PRO A 74 9.47 8.71 5.91
CA PRO A 74 9.26 7.79 7.01
C PRO A 74 10.43 6.79 7.09
N GLN A 75 10.80 6.42 8.32
CA GLN A 75 11.84 5.42 8.54
C GLN A 75 11.23 4.02 8.60
N PHE A 76 11.93 3.04 8.01
CA PHE A 76 11.54 1.64 8.15
C PHE A 76 11.57 1.22 9.62
N ASN A 77 10.48 0.61 10.09
CA ASN A 77 10.38 0.09 11.44
C ASN A 77 9.37 -1.06 11.50
N TYR A 78 9.78 -2.24 11.03
CA TYR A 78 8.90 -3.40 10.95
C TYR A 78 8.37 -3.78 12.32
N ILE A 79 7.05 -3.86 12.46
CA ILE A 79 6.40 -4.12 13.75
C ILE A 79 6.25 -5.64 13.91
N ASN A 80 6.99 -6.23 14.85
CA ASN A 80 6.72 -7.59 15.29
C ASN A 80 5.69 -7.55 16.42
N PHE A 81 4.58 -8.27 16.27
CA PHE A 81 3.51 -8.31 17.26
C PHE A 81 2.86 -9.70 17.30
N ASP A 82 2.15 -9.99 18.40
CA ASP A 82 1.36 -11.22 18.56
C ASP A 82 -0.09 -10.92 18.16
N GLY A 83 -0.36 -11.04 16.86
CA GLY A 83 -1.66 -10.73 16.25
C GLY A 83 -2.61 -11.91 16.16
N GLU A 84 -3.83 -11.66 15.71
CA GLU A 84 -4.73 -12.73 15.27
C GLU A 84 -4.36 -13.15 13.84
N THR A 85 -3.96 -14.41 13.68
CA THR A 85 -3.78 -15.00 12.36
C THR A 85 -5.12 -15.30 11.71
N ILE A 86 -5.33 -14.81 10.50
CA ILE A 86 -6.48 -15.18 9.69
C ILE A 86 -6.30 -16.60 9.18
N THR A 87 -7.18 -17.50 9.62
CA THR A 87 -7.18 -18.89 9.19
C THR A 87 -8.12 -19.13 8.01
N ASN A 88 -7.79 -20.14 7.19
CA ASN A 88 -8.58 -20.57 6.04
C ASN A 88 -8.84 -19.47 5.00
N MET A 89 -7.92 -18.53 4.80
CA MET A 89 -8.03 -17.53 3.74
C MET A 89 -7.64 -18.14 2.40
N GLY A 90 -8.57 -18.12 1.45
CA GLY A 90 -8.36 -18.65 0.11
C GLY A 90 -7.71 -17.67 -0.84
N ASP A 91 -7.63 -18.12 -2.09
CA ASP A 91 -7.48 -17.29 -3.27
C ASP A 91 -8.74 -16.46 -3.51
N ASP A 92 -8.60 -15.22 -3.99
CA ASP A 92 -9.73 -14.31 -4.25
C ASP A 92 -10.74 -14.21 -3.11
N ASP A 93 -10.25 -13.86 -1.93
CA ASP A 93 -11.04 -13.94 -0.71
C ASP A 93 -10.89 -12.68 0.16
N TYR A 94 -11.80 -12.52 1.12
CA TYR A 94 -11.68 -11.49 2.14
C TYR A 94 -12.18 -11.97 3.50
N ARG A 95 -11.71 -11.32 4.56
CA ARG A 95 -12.21 -11.54 5.93
C ARG A 95 -12.58 -10.22 6.59
N GLY A 96 -13.46 -10.32 7.57
CA GLY A 96 -14.01 -9.20 8.29
C GLY A 96 -15.55 -9.14 8.20
N PRO A 97 -16.16 -8.03 8.67
CA PRO A 97 -15.46 -6.84 9.17
C PRO A 97 -14.69 -7.11 10.47
N PHE A 98 -13.50 -6.55 10.59
CA PHE A 98 -12.72 -6.50 11.82
C PHE A 98 -12.86 -5.13 12.46
N GLN A 99 -12.98 -5.10 13.79
CA GLN A 99 -13.15 -3.85 14.53
C GLN A 99 -11.80 -3.11 14.61
N LEU A 100 -11.79 -1.84 14.21
CA LEU A 100 -10.66 -0.95 14.47
C LEU A 100 -10.70 -0.49 15.93
N PRO A 101 -9.53 -0.29 16.57
CA PRO A 101 -9.46 0.17 17.95
C PRO A 101 -9.75 1.68 18.11
N PHE A 102 -9.91 2.39 17.00
CA PHE A 102 -10.24 3.81 16.90
C PHE A 102 -11.12 4.06 15.66
N ASP A 103 -11.73 5.24 15.60
CA ASP A 103 -12.41 5.72 14.39
C ASP A 103 -11.36 6.19 13.38
N PHE A 104 -11.38 5.64 12.18
CA PHE A 104 -10.44 5.96 11.11
C PHE A 104 -11.14 6.79 10.02
N THR A 105 -10.59 7.95 9.69
CA THR A 105 -11.15 8.81 8.63
C THR A 105 -10.44 8.53 7.31
N PHE A 106 -11.21 8.11 6.29
CA PHE A 106 -10.71 7.87 4.94
C PHE A 106 -11.55 8.62 3.91
N TYR A 107 -10.92 9.54 3.17
CA TYR A 107 -11.56 10.34 2.12
C TYR A 107 -12.85 11.06 2.57
N GLY A 108 -12.84 11.62 3.78
CA GLY A 108 -13.95 12.40 4.34
C GLY A 108 -15.02 11.58 5.05
N GLU A 109 -14.95 10.25 5.00
CA GLU A 109 -15.86 9.34 5.70
C GLU A 109 -15.15 8.69 6.89
N THR A 110 -15.91 8.40 7.95
CA THR A 110 -15.38 7.75 9.17
C THR A 110 -15.79 6.29 9.22
N TYR A 111 -14.81 5.43 9.47
CA TYR A 111 -14.97 3.98 9.54
C TYR A 111 -14.46 3.45 10.88
N SER A 112 -15.19 2.50 11.45
CA SER A 112 -14.79 1.77 12.66
C SER A 112 -14.47 0.30 12.36
N GLN A 113 -14.56 -0.12 11.10
CA GLN A 113 -14.40 -1.50 10.67
C GLN A 113 -13.63 -1.57 9.36
N VAL A 114 -12.85 -2.64 9.21
CA VAL A 114 -12.02 -2.89 8.03
C VAL A 114 -12.21 -4.33 7.54
N TYR A 115 -12.09 -4.52 6.23
CA TYR A 115 -12.02 -5.84 5.60
C TYR A 115 -10.62 -6.03 5.03
N ILE A 116 -10.06 -7.22 5.22
CA ILE A 116 -8.74 -7.60 4.69
C ILE A 116 -8.99 -8.52 3.50
N ASN A 117 -8.40 -8.19 2.35
CA ASN A 117 -8.50 -8.97 1.12
C ASN A 117 -7.20 -9.77 0.88
N SER A 118 -7.30 -10.97 0.29
CA SER A 118 -6.18 -11.90 0.08
C SER A 118 -5.10 -11.36 -0.85
N ASN A 119 -5.47 -10.43 -1.72
CA ASN A 119 -4.72 -9.87 -2.84
C ASN A 119 -4.03 -8.57 -2.46
N GLY A 120 -3.73 -8.33 -1.17
CA GLY A 120 -2.84 -7.25 -0.75
C GLY A 120 -3.45 -5.84 -0.67
N PHE A 121 -4.75 -5.75 -0.40
CA PHE A 121 -5.41 -4.50 -0.01
C PHE A 121 -6.35 -4.68 1.20
N ILE A 122 -6.67 -3.57 1.84
CA ILE A 122 -7.78 -3.49 2.82
C ILE A 122 -8.88 -2.59 2.28
N SER A 123 -10.11 -2.79 2.73
CA SER A 123 -11.28 -2.03 2.27
C SER A 123 -12.19 -1.64 3.43
N PHE A 124 -12.93 -0.54 3.24
CA PHE A 124 -13.88 -0.04 4.22
C PHE A 124 -15.32 -0.15 3.70
N GLY A 125 -16.26 -0.40 4.61
CA GLY A 125 -17.69 -0.53 4.32
C GLY A 125 -18.10 -1.87 3.69
N THR A 126 -17.34 -2.38 2.72
CA THR A 126 -17.61 -3.67 2.08
C THR A 126 -16.32 -4.42 1.76
N GLY A 127 -16.27 -5.72 2.07
CA GLY A 127 -15.23 -6.62 1.57
C GLY A 127 -15.38 -6.89 0.07
N ASN A 128 -14.30 -7.34 -0.55
CA ASN A 128 -14.22 -7.54 -1.99
C ASN A 128 -13.24 -8.69 -2.33
N THR A 129 -13.39 -9.33 -3.49
CA THR A 129 -12.58 -10.48 -3.95
C THR A 129 -11.86 -10.22 -5.28
N GLN A 130 -11.62 -8.95 -5.66
CA GLN A 130 -10.95 -8.62 -6.92
C GLN A 130 -9.44 -8.92 -6.82
N TYR A 131 -8.91 -9.76 -7.70
CA TYR A 131 -7.47 -9.90 -7.93
C TYR A 131 -6.95 -8.90 -8.97
N ASN A 132 -7.77 -8.55 -9.96
CA ASN A 132 -7.33 -7.73 -11.08
C ASN A 132 -7.21 -6.27 -10.62
N ASN A 133 -5.98 -5.85 -10.39
CA ASN A 133 -5.64 -4.51 -9.94
C ASN A 133 -5.76 -3.49 -11.07
N SER A 134 -5.95 -2.22 -10.69
CA SER A 134 -6.17 -1.11 -11.63
C SER A 134 -5.62 0.18 -11.04
N THR A 135 -5.37 1.19 -11.88
CA THR A 135 -5.07 2.55 -11.41
C THR A 135 -6.14 3.04 -10.45
N ILE A 136 -5.77 3.61 -9.31
CA ILE A 136 -6.71 4.27 -8.39
C ILE A 136 -6.49 5.79 -8.38
N PRO A 137 -7.55 6.63 -8.43
CA PRO A 137 -8.96 6.26 -8.36
C PRO A 137 -9.49 5.69 -9.69
N ASP A 138 -10.39 4.71 -9.59
CA ASP A 138 -11.18 4.16 -10.70
C ASP A 138 -12.68 4.31 -10.42
N GLN A 139 -13.53 4.31 -11.45
CA GLN A 139 -14.99 4.30 -11.26
C GLN A 139 -15.54 2.89 -10.99
N GLY A 140 -14.76 1.87 -11.32
CA GLY A 140 -15.02 0.46 -11.06
C GLY A 140 -14.85 0.10 -9.59
N VAL A 141 -14.93 -1.21 -9.31
CA VAL A 141 -14.75 -1.77 -7.96
C VAL A 141 -13.40 -2.50 -7.89
N PRO A 142 -12.76 -2.56 -6.71
CA PRO A 142 -13.20 -2.06 -5.42
C PRO A 142 -12.96 -0.56 -5.21
N ASN A 143 -13.80 0.06 -4.38
CA ASN A 143 -13.67 1.43 -3.90
C ASN A 143 -13.42 1.43 -2.38
N ASN A 144 -13.05 2.59 -1.83
CA ASN A 144 -12.70 2.74 -0.41
C ASN A 144 -11.64 1.74 0.03
N ILE A 145 -10.62 1.54 -0.81
CA ILE A 145 -9.51 0.64 -0.54
C ILE A 145 -8.25 1.42 -0.17
N ILE A 146 -7.41 0.75 0.61
CA ILE A 146 -6.00 1.09 0.77
C ILE A 146 -5.23 -0.10 0.22
N ALA A 147 -4.57 0.10 -0.92
CA ALA A 147 -3.78 -0.92 -1.59
C ALA A 147 -2.31 -0.75 -1.22
N PHE A 148 -1.75 -1.68 -0.46
CA PHE A 148 -0.33 -1.66 -0.13
C PHE A 148 0.45 -2.63 -1.03
N PHE A 149 -0.20 -3.64 -1.61
CA PHE A 149 0.38 -4.47 -2.66
C PHE A 149 -0.74 -5.19 -3.42
N TRP A 150 -1.61 -4.44 -4.10
CA TRP A 150 -2.75 -5.07 -4.77
C TRP A 150 -2.30 -5.80 -6.02
N ASP A 151 -2.24 -7.13 -5.93
CA ASP A 151 -1.89 -8.06 -7.00
C ASP A 151 -2.50 -9.45 -6.72
N ASP A 152 -2.47 -10.35 -7.68
CA ASP A 152 -3.02 -11.70 -7.58
C ASP A 152 -2.20 -12.58 -6.60
N LEU A 153 -2.62 -12.62 -5.34
CA LEU A 153 -1.96 -13.36 -4.25
C LEU A 153 -2.82 -14.51 -3.75
N ASN A 154 -2.17 -15.58 -3.29
CA ASN A 154 -2.85 -16.77 -2.81
C ASN A 154 -2.27 -17.23 -1.45
N PRO A 155 -2.82 -16.72 -0.32
CA PRO A 155 -2.43 -17.13 1.03
C PRO A 155 -2.61 -18.63 1.30
N ALA A 156 -3.55 -19.31 0.62
CA ALA A 156 -3.73 -20.76 0.75
C ALA A 156 -2.56 -21.56 0.17
N SER A 157 -1.78 -20.96 -0.74
CA SER A 157 -0.58 -21.58 -1.32
C SER A 157 0.69 -21.34 -0.49
N GLY A 158 0.69 -20.37 0.42
CA GLY A 158 1.80 -20.12 1.34
C GLY A 158 1.76 -18.75 2.00
N GLY A 159 2.39 -18.67 3.17
CA GLY A 159 2.41 -17.48 4.01
C GLY A 159 1.26 -17.44 5.00
N ILE A 160 1.19 -16.34 5.74
CA ILE A 160 0.09 -16.04 6.66
C ILE A 160 -0.28 -14.57 6.56
N ILE A 161 -1.52 -14.27 6.93
CA ILE A 161 -2.00 -12.91 7.16
C ILE A 161 -2.38 -12.83 8.63
N GLU A 162 -1.86 -11.82 9.32
CA GLU A 162 -2.18 -11.53 10.71
C GLU A 162 -2.53 -10.06 10.89
N TYR A 163 -3.36 -9.76 11.89
CA TYR A 163 -3.73 -8.39 12.19
C TYR A 163 -3.89 -8.20 13.71
N GLY A 164 -3.78 -6.97 14.17
CA GLY A 164 -3.91 -6.67 15.58
C GLY A 164 -3.70 -5.20 15.92
N GLN A 165 -3.96 -4.87 17.18
CA GLN A 165 -3.62 -3.56 17.71
C GLN A 165 -2.20 -3.61 18.32
N VAL A 166 -1.39 -2.62 17.96
CA VAL A 166 -0.08 -2.38 18.56
C VAL A 166 -0.04 -0.93 19.00
N GLU A 167 0.00 -0.71 20.32
CA GLU A 167 -0.11 0.64 20.91
C GLU A 167 -1.34 1.39 20.36
N ASN A 168 -1.14 2.55 19.74
CA ASN A 168 -2.20 3.38 19.13
C ASN A 168 -2.36 3.14 17.62
N SER A 169 -1.87 2.00 17.13
CA SER A 169 -1.95 1.61 15.72
C SER A 169 -2.71 0.30 15.56
N TRP A 170 -3.39 0.16 14.42
CA TRP A 170 -3.86 -1.11 13.91
C TRP A 170 -2.91 -1.57 12.81
N VAL A 171 -2.46 -2.82 12.86
CA VAL A 171 -1.46 -3.38 11.94
C VAL A 171 -2.05 -4.61 11.29
N CYS A 172 -1.89 -4.73 9.98
CA CYS A 172 -2.09 -5.99 9.25
C CYS A 172 -0.79 -6.35 8.52
N SER A 173 -0.29 -7.56 8.77
CA SER A 173 0.90 -8.12 8.14
C SER A 173 0.52 -9.23 7.17
N PHE A 174 1.11 -9.16 5.97
CA PHE A 174 1.30 -10.29 5.07
C PHE A 174 2.70 -10.81 5.33
N VAL A 175 2.83 -12.08 5.70
CA VAL A 175 4.13 -12.70 6.01
C VAL A 175 4.36 -13.88 5.07
N ASN A 176 5.29 -13.70 4.13
CA ASN A 176 5.61 -14.64 3.06
C ASN A 176 4.39 -15.11 2.25
N VAL A 177 3.40 -14.23 2.05
CA VAL A 177 2.21 -14.57 1.26
C VAL A 177 2.62 -14.77 -0.20
N ARG A 178 2.21 -15.90 -0.78
CA ARG A 178 2.56 -16.28 -2.16
C ARG A 178 1.75 -15.52 -3.19
N GLU A 179 2.36 -15.27 -4.33
CA GLU A 179 1.66 -14.92 -5.58
C GLU A 179 0.85 -16.12 -6.11
N PHE A 180 -0.25 -15.85 -6.80
CA PHE A 180 -1.04 -16.86 -7.48
C PHE A 180 -0.24 -17.44 -8.66
N GLY A 181 -0.28 -18.78 -8.82
CA GLY A 181 0.36 -19.47 -9.95
C GLY A 181 1.89 -19.47 -9.97
N GLY A 182 2.55 -18.71 -9.09
CA GLY A 182 4.00 -18.56 -9.03
C GLY A 182 4.60 -18.97 -7.68
N SER A 183 5.86 -18.56 -7.47
CA SER A 183 6.62 -18.87 -6.25
C SER A 183 7.12 -17.65 -5.49
N GLY A 184 6.95 -16.48 -6.07
CA GLY A 184 7.15 -15.20 -5.44
C GLY A 184 6.38 -15.09 -4.12
N THR A 185 6.99 -14.42 -3.16
CA THR A 185 6.37 -14.16 -1.87
C THR A 185 6.66 -12.75 -1.41
N ILE A 186 5.67 -12.13 -0.76
CA ILE A 186 5.79 -10.82 -0.13
C ILE A 186 5.67 -10.92 1.38
N SER A 187 6.52 -10.15 2.08
CA SER A 187 6.29 -9.79 3.48
C SER A 187 6.14 -8.28 3.60
N ALA A 188 4.95 -7.81 3.95
CA ALA A 188 4.63 -6.39 4.04
C ALA A 188 3.54 -6.10 5.09
N GLN A 189 3.45 -4.85 5.54
CA GLN A 189 2.46 -4.39 6.51
C GLN A 189 1.70 -3.17 5.99
N VAL A 190 0.41 -3.10 6.30
CA VAL A 190 -0.35 -1.85 6.33
C VAL A 190 -0.64 -1.49 7.78
N ILE A 191 -0.34 -0.25 8.14
CA ILE A 191 -0.51 0.28 9.48
C ILE A 191 -1.44 1.49 9.39
N LEU A 192 -2.50 1.48 10.20
CA LEU A 192 -3.38 2.61 10.40
C LEU A 192 -3.14 3.18 11.79
N THR A 193 -3.08 4.50 11.93
CA THR A 193 -2.94 5.17 13.23
C THR A 193 -4.25 5.84 13.65
N GLU A 194 -4.39 6.14 14.95
CA GLU A 194 -5.54 6.87 15.49
C GLU A 194 -5.73 8.26 14.84
N ASP A 195 -4.64 8.88 14.37
CA ASP A 195 -4.66 10.16 13.67
C ASP A 195 -5.04 10.04 12.17
N SER A 196 -5.46 8.85 11.75
CA SER A 196 -5.78 8.50 10.37
C SER A 196 -4.59 8.57 9.40
N GLU A 197 -3.38 8.34 9.90
CA GLU A 197 -2.22 8.09 9.05
C GLU A 197 -2.26 6.65 8.53
N ILE A 198 -1.70 6.45 7.34
CA ILE A 198 -1.54 5.17 6.68
C ILE A 198 -0.04 5.00 6.46
N LEU A 199 0.52 3.86 6.85
CA LEU A 199 1.90 3.47 6.53
C LEU A 199 1.94 2.11 5.87
N PHE A 200 2.79 1.97 4.84
CA PHE A 200 3.11 0.68 4.21
C PHE A 200 4.53 0.29 4.56
N GLN A 201 4.77 -0.90 5.07
CA GLN A 201 6.14 -1.36 5.33
C GLN A 201 6.43 -2.61 4.53
N TYR A 202 7.42 -2.57 3.65
CA TYR A 202 7.85 -3.74 2.88
C TYR A 202 9.11 -4.32 3.52
N LEU A 203 8.99 -5.54 4.06
CA LEU A 203 10.11 -6.24 4.68
C LEU A 203 10.91 -7.02 3.64
N ASP A 204 10.22 -7.76 2.75
CA ASP A 204 10.89 -8.64 1.81
C ASP A 204 10.05 -8.96 0.56
N PHE A 205 10.74 -9.10 -0.57
CA PHE A 205 10.23 -9.57 -1.86
C PHE A 205 11.12 -10.72 -2.31
N ASN A 206 10.60 -11.93 -2.27
CA ASN A 206 11.38 -13.14 -2.45
C ASN A 206 10.92 -13.95 -3.65
N ASN A 207 11.78 -14.87 -4.08
CA ASN A 207 11.48 -15.91 -5.06
C ASN A 207 10.94 -15.39 -6.42
N GLY A 208 11.28 -14.15 -6.76
CA GLY A 208 10.95 -13.54 -8.04
C GLY A 208 9.51 -13.06 -8.17
N ILE A 209 8.86 -12.67 -7.06
CA ILE A 209 7.55 -12.00 -7.11
C ILE A 209 7.59 -10.80 -8.06
N ASP A 210 6.55 -10.64 -8.88
CA ASP A 210 6.45 -9.46 -9.74
C ASP A 210 6.20 -8.21 -8.88
N ILE A 211 6.98 -7.16 -9.11
CA ILE A 211 6.90 -5.86 -8.43
C ILE A 211 6.78 -4.73 -9.47
N ASN A 212 6.27 -5.10 -10.65
CA ASN A 212 6.01 -4.19 -11.75
C ASN A 212 4.55 -4.27 -12.18
N GLY A 213 3.68 -4.92 -11.42
CA GLY A 213 2.32 -5.25 -11.83
C GLY A 213 1.27 -4.74 -10.86
N GLU A 214 1.66 -4.60 -9.60
CA GLU A 214 0.83 -4.27 -8.45
C GLU A 214 0.26 -2.85 -8.49
N THR A 215 -0.80 -2.65 -7.70
CA THR A 215 -1.31 -1.31 -7.38
C THR A 215 -1.02 -0.93 -5.94
N ILE A 216 -0.52 0.28 -5.75
CA ILE A 216 -0.23 0.88 -4.45
C ILE A 216 -0.91 2.26 -4.36
N GLY A 217 -1.68 2.54 -3.30
CA GLY A 217 -2.26 3.85 -3.02
C GLY A 217 -3.54 3.88 -2.18
#